data_AF-R7TJW7-F1
#
_entry.id   AF-R7TJW7-F1
#
_cell.length_a   1.000
_cell.length_b   1.000
_cell.length_c   1.000
_cell.angle_alpha   90.00
_cell.angle_beta   90.00
_cell.angle_gamma   90.00
#
_symmetry.space_group_name_H-M   'P 1'
#
loop_
_entity.id
_entity.type
_entity.pdbx_description
1 polymer ?
#
loop_
_entity_poly.entity_id
_entity_poly.type
_entity_poly.pdbx_seq_one_letter_code
_entity_poly.pdbx_strand_id
1 'polypeptide(L)'
;MMGILHQFLRAKRSGDWKLHLSSLSSMLPCLASSGHNLYTKSLHLYLQKMATLEEEHPCIYDQFMNGLHVVRRSERSWCGISTDLAIEQCLMRAMKSQANNTRRFHQHASSGMPQTLKSYLRERSPFAPEPTRLRNISTGLVASENVNVDCAQAIGHKILAKMNGTNVQTYVFKRADQANTMITKSSQRNKDLAIVIQSEVMFQRYMLGAQSMESPAEAFKRLFKEADIFLDPTANINDVRQAGESAMAIVFGAKSRTSSNDLRYQLLCKKIARKNKYVQPCTLPPTSAASKFHSDRVYLQVQQWRKNESLSPCEWGWKIVDSVMPIMTDVPAAPAVLLSMICYSCQGDCSTLRCSCRKNGLECTTACSECRGNSCSNNVALDIDDDDDYLSDS
;
A
#
# COMPACT_ATOMS: atom_id res chain seq x y z
N MET A 1 3.84 20.10 12.11
CA MET A 1 3.35 19.78 10.74
C MET A 1 2.18 20.65 10.30
N MET A 2 1.05 20.70 11.02
CA MET A 2 -0.13 21.48 10.59
C MET A 2 0.15 22.98 10.36
N GLY A 3 0.98 23.60 11.22
CA GLY A 3 1.42 24.98 11.01
C GLY A 3 2.17 25.21 9.70
N ILE A 4 3.07 24.28 9.33
CA ILE A 4 3.82 24.32 8.06
C ILE A 4 2.86 24.21 6.87
N LEU A 5 1.86 23.33 6.97
CA LEU A 5 0.87 23.18 5.90
C LEU A 5 0.00 24.44 5.74
N HIS A 6 -0.41 25.07 6.86
CA HIS A 6 -1.15 26.33 6.81
C HIS A 6 -0.31 27.46 6.18
N GLN A 7 0.98 27.55 6.52
CA GLN A 7 1.90 28.51 5.91
C GLN A 7 2.09 28.25 4.41
N PHE A 8 2.28 26.98 4.02
CA PHE A 8 2.38 26.60 2.61
C PHE A 8 1.12 26.95 1.83
N LEU A 9 -0.06 26.61 2.36
CA LEU A 9 -1.33 26.96 1.73
C LEU A 9 -1.50 28.47 1.63
N ARG A 10 -1.18 29.22 2.69
CA ARG A 10 -1.19 30.68 2.67
C ARG A 10 -0.30 31.21 1.55
N ALA A 11 0.94 30.73 1.45
CA ALA A 11 1.89 31.13 0.43
C ALA A 11 1.37 30.87 -0.99
N LYS A 12 0.82 29.68 -1.25
CA LYS A 12 0.24 29.35 -2.57
C LYS A 12 -0.99 30.19 -2.89
N ARG A 13 -1.86 30.45 -1.91
CA ARG A 13 -3.06 31.25 -2.11
C ARG A 13 -2.74 32.72 -2.33
N SER A 14 -1.76 33.28 -1.61
CA SER A 14 -1.34 34.68 -1.76
C SER A 14 -0.34 34.90 -2.89
N GLY A 15 0.35 33.87 -3.37
CA GLY A 15 1.47 34.01 -4.30
C GLY A 15 2.70 34.63 -3.61
N ASP A 16 2.91 34.35 -2.33
CA ASP A 16 4.10 34.81 -1.60
C ASP A 16 5.26 33.82 -1.81
N TRP A 17 6.25 34.25 -2.60
CA TRP A 17 7.37 33.41 -3.00
C TRP A 17 8.31 33.05 -1.86
N LYS A 18 8.65 34.02 -1.01
CA LYS A 18 9.55 33.80 0.13
C LYS A 18 8.92 32.88 1.16
N LEU A 19 7.62 33.08 1.44
CA LEU A 19 6.88 32.19 2.33
C LEU A 19 6.73 30.79 1.74
N HIS A 20 6.57 30.66 0.42
CA HIS A 20 6.51 29.36 -0.27
C HIS A 20 7.82 28.58 -0.08
N LEU A 21 8.98 29.20 -0.34
CA LEU A 21 10.28 28.56 -0.13
C LEU A 21 10.55 28.22 1.33
N SER A 22 10.24 29.14 2.26
CA SER A 22 10.39 28.90 3.71
C SER A 22 9.52 27.73 4.20
N SER A 23 8.28 27.66 3.72
CA SER A 23 7.34 26.58 4.08
C SER A 23 7.83 25.23 3.53
N LEU A 24 8.34 25.21 2.29
CA LEU A 24 8.92 24.02 1.67
C LEU A 24 10.19 23.55 2.38
N SER A 25 11.08 24.47 2.73
CA SER A 25 12.28 24.18 3.53
C SER A 25 11.91 23.59 4.89
N SER A 26 10.91 24.17 5.56
CA SER A 26 10.38 23.65 6.84
C SER A 26 9.71 22.29 6.71
N MET A 27 9.16 21.95 5.55
CA MET A 27 8.51 20.67 5.27
C MET A 27 9.51 19.56 4.96
N LEU A 28 10.70 19.90 4.45
CA LEU A 28 11.70 18.95 3.98
C LEU A 28 12.13 17.92 5.05
N PRO A 29 12.40 18.29 6.32
CA PRO A 29 12.70 17.31 7.37
C PRO A 29 11.58 16.29 7.57
N CYS A 30 10.31 16.73 7.53
CA CYS A 30 9.16 15.85 7.70
C CYS A 30 9.04 14.83 6.55
N LEU A 31 9.39 15.21 5.31
CA LEU A 31 9.41 14.30 4.17
C LEU A 31 10.54 13.27 4.29
N ALA A 32 11.72 13.71 4.74
CA ALA A 32 12.86 12.84 4.96
C ALA A 32 12.56 11.80 6.06
N SER A 33 12.02 12.24 7.19
CA SER A 33 11.72 11.37 8.33
C SER A 33 10.58 10.38 8.04
N SER A 34 9.61 10.77 7.21
CA SER A 34 8.49 9.90 6.82
C SER A 34 8.84 8.91 5.70
N GLY A 35 10.05 8.99 5.14
CA GLY A 35 10.51 8.09 4.09
C GLY A 35 9.96 8.39 2.70
N HIS A 36 9.43 9.60 2.48
CA HIS A 36 9.07 10.12 1.17
C HIS A 36 10.33 10.51 0.38
N ASN A 37 11.18 9.52 0.09
CA ASN A 37 12.53 9.71 -0.42
C ASN A 37 12.56 10.47 -1.76
N LEU A 38 11.67 10.13 -2.70
CA LEU A 38 11.60 10.81 -4.00
C LEU A 38 11.24 12.29 -3.85
N TYR A 39 10.20 12.58 -3.06
CA TYR A 39 9.81 13.96 -2.76
C TYR A 39 10.90 14.72 -2.01
N THR A 40 11.62 14.07 -1.10
CA THR A 40 12.76 14.66 -0.39
C THR A 40 13.88 15.04 -1.36
N LYS A 41 14.26 14.15 -2.28
CA LYS A 41 15.28 14.44 -3.32
C LYS A 41 14.84 15.58 -4.24
N SER A 42 13.64 15.49 -4.80
CA SER A 42 13.11 16.50 -5.71
C SER A 42 12.98 17.86 -5.04
N LEU A 43 12.50 17.90 -3.79
CA LEU A 43 12.34 19.14 -3.06
C LEU A 43 13.70 19.75 -2.67
N HIS A 44 14.66 18.92 -2.27
CA HIS A 44 16.02 19.38 -1.98
C HIS A 44 16.68 20.02 -3.21
N LEU A 45 16.61 19.35 -4.37
CA LEU A 45 17.12 19.89 -5.63
C LEU A 45 16.39 21.16 -6.05
N TYR A 46 15.08 21.19 -5.87
CA TYR A 46 14.28 22.39 -6.15
C TYR A 46 14.75 23.56 -5.28
N LEU A 47 14.88 23.38 -3.97
CA LEU A 47 15.33 24.45 -3.06
C LEU A 47 16.74 24.94 -3.40
N GLN A 48 17.66 24.05 -3.79
CA GLN A 48 19.00 24.43 -4.26
C GLN A 48 18.92 25.32 -5.52
N LYS A 49 18.16 24.92 -6.53
CA LYS A 49 17.95 25.71 -7.75
C LYS A 49 17.26 27.05 -7.46
N MET A 50 16.32 27.07 -6.52
CA MET A 50 15.63 28.31 -6.17
C MET A 50 16.50 29.27 -5.36
N ALA A 51 17.56 28.78 -4.71
CA ALA A 51 18.51 29.62 -3.98
C ALA A 51 19.44 30.42 -4.90
N THR A 52 19.80 29.86 -6.07
CA THR A 52 20.62 30.55 -7.08
C THR A 52 19.80 31.24 -8.17
N LEU A 53 18.46 31.17 -8.10
CA LEU A 53 17.56 31.69 -9.13
C LEU A 53 17.72 33.19 -9.39
N GLU A 54 17.98 33.99 -8.35
CA GLU A 54 18.16 35.43 -8.46
C GLU A 54 19.41 35.78 -9.29
N GLU A 55 20.46 34.98 -9.20
CA GLU A 55 21.72 35.18 -9.93
C GLU A 55 21.68 34.57 -11.33
N GLU A 56 21.18 33.33 -11.47
CA GLU A 56 21.15 32.60 -12.73
C GLU A 56 20.05 33.10 -13.68
N HIS A 57 18.89 33.49 -13.13
CA HIS A 57 17.70 33.89 -13.90
C HIS A 57 16.93 35.05 -13.26
N PRO A 58 17.50 36.28 -13.22
CA PRO A 58 16.89 37.44 -12.53
C PRO A 58 15.47 37.76 -13.01
N CYS A 59 15.21 37.66 -14.32
CA CYS A 59 13.89 37.95 -14.88
C CYS A 59 12.80 36.96 -14.42
N ILE A 60 13.14 35.69 -14.17
CA ILE A 60 12.22 34.69 -13.64
C ILE A 60 12.01 34.92 -12.13
N TYR A 61 13.08 35.25 -11.42
CA TYR A 61 13.02 35.59 -10.00
C TYR A 61 12.06 36.76 -9.75
N ASP A 62 12.15 37.83 -10.54
CA ASP A 62 11.23 38.98 -10.45
C ASP A 62 9.77 38.57 -10.69
N GLN A 63 9.51 37.72 -11.68
CA GLN A 63 8.16 37.20 -11.93
C GLN A 63 7.64 36.39 -10.73
N PHE A 64 8.50 35.57 -10.11
CA PHE A 64 8.12 34.77 -8.96
C PHE A 64 7.85 35.63 -7.72
N MET A 65 8.68 36.65 -7.49
CA MET A 65 8.50 37.67 -6.45
C MET A 65 7.20 38.47 -6.63
N ASN A 66 6.79 38.71 -7.87
CA ASN A 66 5.48 39.29 -8.21
C ASN A 66 4.30 38.30 -8.10
N GLY A 67 4.55 37.07 -7.63
CA GLY A 67 3.54 36.06 -7.38
C GLY A 67 3.09 35.27 -8.61
N LEU A 68 3.82 35.35 -9.73
CA LEU A 68 3.49 34.61 -10.97
C LEU A 68 3.89 33.13 -10.94
N HIS A 69 4.43 32.65 -9.83
CA HIS A 69 4.65 31.22 -9.58
C HIS A 69 3.36 30.47 -9.17
N VAL A 70 2.23 31.18 -9.06
CA VAL A 70 0.89 30.61 -8.84
C VAL A 70 -0.07 31.10 -9.92
N VAL A 71 -0.98 30.23 -10.32
CA VAL A 71 -2.02 30.58 -11.30
C VAL A 71 -3.18 31.25 -10.59
N ARG A 72 -3.65 32.37 -11.12
CA ARG A 72 -4.85 33.07 -10.65
C ARG A 72 -5.88 33.10 -11.77
N ARG A 73 -7.14 32.79 -11.46
CA ARG A 73 -8.28 32.90 -12.40
C ARG A 73 -9.06 34.22 -12.24
N SER A 74 -8.76 34.96 -11.18
CA SER A 74 -9.39 36.24 -10.83
C SER A 74 -8.41 37.09 -10.05
N GLU A 75 -8.62 38.40 -10.02
CA GLU A 75 -7.81 39.36 -9.26
C GLU A 75 -8.10 39.38 -7.76
N ARG A 76 -9.08 38.58 -7.31
CA ARG A 76 -9.40 38.43 -5.88
C ARG A 76 -8.19 37.95 -5.08
N SER A 77 -8.05 38.49 -3.89
CA SER A 77 -7.04 38.04 -2.93
C SER A 77 -7.24 36.55 -2.60
N TRP A 78 -6.14 35.86 -2.27
CA TRP A 78 -6.14 34.46 -1.85
C TRP A 78 -6.67 33.43 -2.88
N CYS A 79 -6.71 33.80 -4.16
CA CYS A 79 -7.19 32.94 -5.24
C CYS A 79 -6.10 32.17 -5.99
N GLY A 80 -4.83 32.24 -5.55
CA GLY A 80 -3.73 31.50 -6.16
C GLY A 80 -3.90 29.99 -6.03
N ILE A 81 -3.57 29.25 -7.09
CA ILE A 81 -3.51 27.79 -7.12
C ILE A 81 -2.20 27.33 -7.79
N SER A 82 -1.74 26.11 -7.51
CA SER A 82 -0.59 25.55 -8.21
C SER A 82 -0.90 25.30 -9.68
N THR A 83 0.14 25.34 -10.53
CA THR A 83 0.03 25.07 -11.96
C THR A 83 -0.54 23.68 -12.23
N ASP A 84 -0.09 22.65 -11.49
CA ASP A 84 -0.63 21.29 -11.61
C ASP A 84 -2.13 21.24 -11.28
N LEU A 85 -2.55 21.91 -10.20
CA LEU A 85 -3.96 21.96 -9.81
C LEU A 85 -4.79 22.76 -10.82
N ALA A 86 -4.22 23.81 -11.42
CA ALA A 86 -4.85 24.56 -12.49
C ALA A 86 -5.04 23.69 -13.74
N ILE A 87 -4.02 22.93 -14.14
CA ILE A 87 -4.07 21.99 -15.27
C ILE A 87 -5.13 20.91 -15.01
N GLU A 88 -5.11 20.30 -13.82
CA GLU A 88 -6.10 19.27 -13.46
C GLU A 88 -7.54 19.83 -13.46
N GLN A 89 -7.75 21.04 -12.91
CA GLN A 89 -9.07 21.63 -12.82
C GLN A 89 -9.56 22.31 -14.10
N CYS A 90 -8.68 22.74 -15.00
CA CYS A 90 -9.03 23.36 -16.28
C CYS A 90 -9.06 22.33 -17.41
N LEU A 91 -7.92 21.68 -17.70
CA LEU A 91 -7.73 20.84 -18.87
C LEU A 91 -8.37 19.47 -18.67
N MET A 92 -8.07 18.78 -17.57
CA MET A 92 -8.60 17.42 -17.35
C MET A 92 -10.10 17.41 -17.10
N ARG A 93 -10.67 18.46 -16.49
CA ARG A 93 -12.13 18.61 -16.37
C ARG A 93 -12.80 18.94 -17.69
N ALA A 94 -12.25 19.84 -18.52
CA ALA A 94 -12.80 20.16 -19.83
C ALA A 94 -12.82 18.93 -20.76
N MET A 95 -11.73 18.14 -20.75
CA MET A 95 -11.63 16.88 -21.51
C MET A 95 -12.60 15.82 -20.98
N LYS A 96 -12.88 15.79 -19.67
CA LYS A 96 -13.87 14.86 -19.08
C LYS A 96 -15.32 15.32 -19.27
N SER A 97 -15.59 16.63 -19.33
CA SER A 97 -16.95 17.16 -19.52
C SER A 97 -17.47 17.03 -20.95
N GLN A 98 -16.60 16.91 -21.97
CA GLN A 98 -17.04 16.52 -23.30
C GLN A 98 -17.44 15.02 -23.39
N ALA A 99 -16.99 14.18 -22.44
CA ALA A 99 -17.30 12.75 -22.42
C ALA A 99 -18.42 12.37 -21.43
N ASN A 100 -18.70 13.18 -20.41
CA ASN A 100 -19.73 12.89 -19.41
C ASN A 100 -20.57 14.12 -19.07
N ASN A 101 -21.74 14.19 -19.68
CA ASN A 101 -22.78 15.14 -19.33
C ASN A 101 -23.55 14.62 -18.10
N THR A 102 -23.02 14.84 -16.89
CA THR A 102 -23.82 14.71 -15.66
C THR A 102 -23.38 15.77 -14.64
N ARG A 103 -24.27 16.73 -14.41
CA ARG A 103 -24.20 17.72 -13.34
C ARG A 103 -24.12 16.99 -11.99
N ARG A 104 -23.06 17.23 -11.21
CA ARG A 104 -23.04 16.96 -9.77
C ARG A 104 -23.23 18.27 -9.02
N PHE A 105 -24.42 18.46 -8.47
CA PHE A 105 -24.64 19.40 -7.37
C PHE A 105 -24.01 18.80 -6.09
N HIS A 106 -23.12 19.57 -5.47
CA HIS A 106 -22.77 19.41 -4.06
C HIS A 106 -23.79 20.20 -3.24
N GLN A 107 -24.55 19.52 -2.37
CA GLN A 107 -24.99 20.05 -1.09
C GLN A 107 -25.65 18.92 -0.29
N HIS A 108 -24.94 18.39 0.70
CA HIS A 108 -25.51 17.89 1.95
C HIS A 108 -24.38 17.94 2.98
N ALA A 109 -24.23 19.09 3.64
CA ALA A 109 -23.57 19.16 4.92
C ALA A 109 -24.61 18.74 5.97
N SER A 110 -24.63 17.46 6.34
CA SER A 110 -25.50 16.95 7.40
C SER A 110 -24.99 17.38 8.76
N SER A 111 -25.87 18.01 9.53
CA SER A 111 -25.73 18.58 10.87
C SER A 111 -25.44 17.56 12.00
N GLY A 112 -25.08 16.31 11.69
CA GLY A 112 -24.81 15.25 12.69
C GLY A 112 -23.33 15.09 13.10
N MET A 113 -22.40 15.69 12.36
CA MET A 113 -20.96 15.49 12.53
C MET A 113 -20.38 15.95 13.90
N PRO A 114 -20.87 17.04 14.55
CA PRO A 114 -20.28 17.51 15.80
C PRO A 114 -20.49 16.58 17.00
N GLN A 115 -21.66 15.91 17.07
CA GLN A 115 -22.03 15.13 18.25
C GLN A 115 -21.34 13.76 18.27
N THR A 116 -21.24 13.10 17.10
CA THR A 116 -20.51 11.85 16.92
C THR A 116 -19.00 12.04 17.13
N LEU A 117 -18.44 13.18 16.71
CA LEU A 117 -17.04 13.49 16.96
C LEU A 117 -16.78 13.77 18.45
N LYS A 118 -17.70 14.47 19.13
CA LYS A 118 -17.60 14.72 20.58
C LYS A 118 -17.67 13.43 21.40
N SER A 119 -18.58 12.51 21.09
CA SER A 119 -18.64 11.20 21.79
C SER A 119 -17.36 10.38 21.54
N TYR A 120 -16.90 10.35 20.30
CA TYR A 120 -15.68 9.66 19.89
C TYR A 120 -14.41 10.18 20.60
N LEU A 121 -14.26 11.50 20.71
CA LEU A 121 -13.14 12.16 21.38
C LEU A 121 -13.25 12.13 22.91
N ARG A 122 -14.44 11.91 23.49
CA ARG A 122 -14.59 11.80 24.95
C ARG A 122 -13.91 10.56 25.50
N GLU A 123 -13.99 9.43 24.78
CA GLU A 123 -13.30 8.18 25.14
C GLU A 123 -11.80 8.19 24.79
N ARG A 124 -11.40 9.03 23.83
CA ARG A 124 -10.03 9.10 23.27
C ARG A 124 -9.51 10.53 23.31
N SER A 125 -9.63 11.17 24.49
CA SER A 125 -9.31 12.59 24.64
C SER A 125 -7.85 12.84 24.27
N PRO A 126 -7.57 13.72 23.28
CA PRO A 126 -6.21 14.13 22.96
C PRO A 126 -5.60 15.03 24.06
N PHE A 127 -6.38 15.38 25.09
CA PHE A 127 -6.01 16.23 26.21
C PHE A 127 -6.11 15.51 27.57
N ALA A 128 -6.07 14.17 27.56
CA ALA A 128 -6.00 13.42 28.82
C ALA A 128 -4.75 13.86 29.62
N PRO A 129 -4.86 14.02 30.96
CA PRO A 129 -3.80 14.56 31.80
C PRO A 129 -2.53 13.69 31.88
N GLU A 130 -2.57 12.49 31.28
CA GLU A 130 -1.47 11.51 31.25
C GLU A 130 -1.08 11.15 29.81
N PRO A 131 -0.32 11.97 29.06
CA PRO A 131 0.28 11.52 27.82
C PRO A 131 1.77 11.26 28.04
N THR A 132 2.13 10.31 28.92
CA THR A 132 3.52 9.83 28.95
C THR A 132 3.89 9.11 27.64
N ARG A 133 2.89 8.72 26.82
CA ARG A 133 3.07 8.05 25.52
C ARG A 133 2.08 8.55 24.48
N LEU A 134 2.51 8.63 23.22
CA LEU A 134 1.68 9.05 22.08
C LEU A 134 0.48 8.10 21.90
N ARG A 135 -0.67 8.61 21.47
CA ARG A 135 -1.87 7.81 21.18
C ARG A 135 -2.41 8.12 19.78
N ASN A 136 -2.77 7.08 19.03
CA ASN A 136 -3.49 7.22 17.77
C ASN A 136 -4.95 7.56 18.08
N ILE A 137 -5.41 8.72 17.63
CA ILE A 137 -6.78 9.20 17.88
C ILE A 137 -7.82 8.36 17.12
N SER A 138 -7.47 7.84 15.94
CA SER A 138 -8.34 7.03 15.07
C SER A 138 -8.55 5.59 15.59
N THR A 139 -7.51 4.98 16.14
CA THR A 139 -7.54 3.58 16.58
C THR A 139 -7.52 3.41 18.10
N GLY A 140 -7.24 4.47 18.85
CA GLY A 140 -7.02 4.41 20.29
C GLY A 140 -5.70 3.76 20.72
N LEU A 141 -4.87 3.28 19.79
CA LEU A 141 -3.60 2.61 20.09
C LEU A 141 -2.64 3.54 20.81
N VAL A 142 -1.99 3.04 21.86
CA VAL A 142 -0.91 3.75 22.57
C VAL A 142 0.44 3.33 21.99
N ALA A 143 1.35 4.29 21.84
CA ALA A 143 2.67 4.09 21.28
C ALA A 143 3.51 3.15 22.13
N SER A 144 4.23 2.25 21.47
CA SER A 144 5.34 1.53 22.08
C SER A 144 6.56 2.44 22.24
N GLU A 145 7.52 2.02 23.05
CA GLU A 145 8.78 2.75 23.31
C GLU A 145 9.61 3.01 22.06
N ASN A 146 9.39 2.23 20.99
CA ASN A 146 10.12 2.37 19.73
C ASN A 146 9.54 3.41 18.78
N VAL A 147 8.34 3.94 19.07
CA VAL A 147 7.68 4.97 18.26
C VAL A 147 8.30 6.32 18.59
N ASN A 148 8.75 7.04 17.55
CA ASN A 148 9.45 8.32 17.71
C ASN A 148 8.98 9.38 16.70
N VAL A 149 7.73 9.28 16.23
CA VAL A 149 7.16 10.23 15.24
C VAL A 149 6.94 11.63 15.77
N ASP A 150 6.84 11.81 17.08
CA ASP A 150 6.90 13.10 17.75
C ASP A 150 8.23 13.82 17.52
N CYS A 151 9.32 13.05 17.38
CA CYS A 151 10.65 13.55 17.05
C CYS A 151 10.93 13.63 15.54
N ALA A 152 9.90 13.49 14.68
CA ALA A 152 10.05 13.41 13.22
C ALA A 152 10.88 14.55 12.62
N GLN A 153 10.70 15.79 13.11
CA GLN A 153 11.46 16.93 12.64
C GLN A 153 12.97 16.77 12.91
N ALA A 154 13.36 16.41 14.13
CA ALA A 154 14.76 16.20 14.50
C ALA A 154 15.39 15.02 13.73
N ILE A 155 14.64 13.93 13.55
CA ILE A 155 15.06 12.77 12.75
C ILE A 155 15.30 13.19 11.30
N GLY A 156 14.37 13.96 10.72
CA GLY A 156 14.48 14.51 9.38
C GLY A 156 15.74 15.34 9.20
N HIS A 157 16.05 16.22 10.14
CA HIS A 157 17.29 17.01 10.10
C HIS A 157 18.55 16.13 10.15
N LYS A 158 18.57 15.05 10.93
CA LYS A 158 19.69 14.10 10.95
C LYS A 158 19.87 13.40 9.59
N ILE A 159 18.78 13.04 8.92
CA ILE A 159 18.83 12.45 7.57
C ILE A 159 19.37 13.48 6.56
N LEU A 160 18.87 14.71 6.60
CA LEU A 160 19.32 15.77 5.69
C LEU A 160 20.79 16.13 5.90
N ALA A 161 21.29 16.11 7.14
CA ALA A 161 22.70 16.33 7.44
C ALA A 161 23.61 15.27 6.77
N LYS A 162 23.14 14.01 6.67
CA LYS A 162 23.86 12.95 5.95
C LYS A 162 23.86 13.16 4.43
N MET A 163 22.94 13.96 3.89
CA MET A 163 22.90 14.27 2.46
C MET A 163 23.89 15.36 2.07
N ASN A 164 24.33 16.20 3.00
CA ASN A 164 25.28 17.27 2.72
C ASN A 164 26.60 16.71 2.16
N GLY A 165 27.08 17.29 1.07
CA GLY A 165 28.30 16.85 0.39
C GLY A 165 28.17 15.56 -0.43
N THR A 166 26.96 14.97 -0.52
CA THR A 166 26.70 13.79 -1.35
C THR A 166 25.88 14.14 -2.58
N ASN A 167 26.08 13.39 -3.67
CA ASN A 167 25.26 13.57 -4.87
C ASN A 167 23.85 13.00 -4.63
N VAL A 168 22.82 13.83 -4.79
CA VAL A 168 21.42 13.48 -4.53
C VAL A 168 20.94 12.28 -5.35
N GLN A 169 21.45 12.10 -6.58
CA GLN A 169 21.06 10.97 -7.44
C GLN A 169 21.58 9.65 -6.88
N THR A 170 22.81 9.62 -6.37
CA THR A 170 23.47 8.42 -5.84
C THR A 170 23.21 8.17 -4.36
N TYR A 171 22.71 9.17 -3.61
CA TYR A 171 22.37 9.03 -2.19
C TYR A 171 21.24 8.00 -1.98
N VAL A 172 21.46 7.03 -1.08
CA VAL A 172 20.51 5.98 -0.73
C VAL A 172 20.01 6.18 0.70
N PHE A 173 18.70 6.41 0.85
CA PHE A 173 18.06 6.52 2.16
C PHE A 173 17.98 5.15 2.84
N LYS A 174 18.30 5.10 4.13
CA LYS A 174 18.16 3.90 4.95
C LYS A 174 16.84 3.94 5.71
N ARG A 175 16.07 2.86 5.66
CA ARG A 175 14.82 2.73 6.43
C ARG A 175 15.05 2.82 7.94
N ALA A 176 16.21 2.36 8.42
CA ALA A 176 16.60 2.44 9.83
C ALA A 176 16.80 3.88 10.33
N ASP A 177 17.02 4.84 9.42
CA ASP A 177 17.20 6.25 9.78
C ASP A 177 15.86 7.02 9.85
N GLN A 178 14.76 6.44 9.35
CA GLN A 178 13.44 7.07 9.27
C GLN A 178 12.71 7.00 10.62
N ALA A 179 11.67 7.83 10.77
CA ALA A 179 10.83 7.82 11.97
C ALA A 179 10.00 6.53 12.05
N ASN A 180 10.00 5.91 13.21
CA ASN A 180 9.20 4.75 13.55
C ASN A 180 7.78 5.20 13.89
N THR A 181 6.86 4.94 12.97
CA THR A 181 5.43 5.16 13.17
C THR A 181 4.81 4.06 14.04
N MET A 182 3.61 4.35 14.57
CA MET A 182 2.77 3.39 15.30
C MET A 182 2.49 2.08 14.54
N ILE A 183 2.69 2.05 13.22
CA ILE A 183 2.39 0.90 12.32
C ILE A 183 3.68 0.22 11.81
N THR A 184 4.84 0.56 12.37
CA THR A 184 6.12 -0.02 11.93
C THR A 184 6.61 -1.07 12.93
N LYS A 185 5.89 -2.21 12.93
CA LYS A 185 6.40 -3.59 13.07
C LYS A 185 5.26 -4.48 13.53
N SER A 186 4.85 -5.40 12.68
CA SER A 186 4.22 -6.69 13.02
C SER A 186 5.16 -7.59 13.87
N SER A 187 6.04 -6.99 14.67
CA SER A 187 7.12 -7.63 15.41
C SER A 187 7.44 -6.85 16.69
N GLN A 188 6.41 -6.53 17.48
CA GLN A 188 6.58 -6.37 18.92
C GLN A 188 5.57 -7.24 19.67
N ARG A 189 6.14 -8.18 20.42
CA ARG A 189 5.49 -8.97 21.46
C ARG A 189 4.91 -8.02 22.49
N ASN A 190 3.60 -7.91 22.55
CA ASN A 190 2.90 -7.50 23.76
C ASN A 190 1.96 -8.64 24.15
N LYS A 191 2.02 -9.01 25.43
CA LYS A 191 1.33 -10.18 26.00
C LYS A 191 -0.18 -10.03 26.15
N ASP A 192 -0.77 -8.97 25.60
CA ASP A 192 -2.22 -8.80 25.53
C ASP A 192 -2.64 -8.77 24.05
N LEU A 193 -3.35 -9.82 23.64
CA LEU A 193 -3.76 -10.16 22.28
C LEU A 193 -4.75 -9.13 21.68
N ALA A 194 -4.29 -7.94 21.32
CA ALA A 194 -5.05 -7.06 20.43
C ALA A 194 -4.76 -7.44 18.96
N ILE A 195 -5.70 -8.12 18.31
CA ILE A 195 -5.61 -8.51 16.90
C ILE A 195 -5.79 -7.24 16.05
N VAL A 196 -4.70 -6.74 15.45
CA VAL A 196 -4.76 -5.64 14.48
C VAL A 196 -5.01 -6.22 13.08
N ILE A 197 -6.21 -6.01 12.55
CA ILE A 197 -6.66 -6.55 11.26
C ILE A 197 -6.53 -5.46 10.18
N GLN A 198 -5.70 -5.70 9.16
CA GLN A 198 -5.52 -4.78 8.03
C GLN A 198 -6.43 -5.17 6.86
N SER A 199 -7.49 -4.38 6.63
CA SER A 199 -8.48 -4.59 5.57
C SER A 199 -8.19 -3.82 4.27
N GLU A 200 -7.12 -3.02 4.20
CA GLU A 200 -6.91 -2.05 3.11
C GLU A 200 -6.65 -2.67 1.73
N VAL A 201 -5.94 -3.79 1.65
CA VAL A 201 -5.58 -4.42 0.36
C VAL A 201 -6.82 -4.94 -0.38
N MET A 202 -7.85 -5.34 0.36
CA MET A 202 -9.09 -5.88 -0.17
C MET A 202 -10.09 -4.79 -0.54
N PHE A 203 -10.20 -3.72 0.26
CA PHE A 203 -10.98 -2.54 -0.12
C PHE A 203 -10.45 -1.95 -1.45
N GLN A 204 -9.14 -1.87 -1.62
CA GLN A 204 -8.53 -1.45 -2.89
C GLN A 204 -8.89 -2.38 -4.05
N ARG A 205 -8.90 -3.71 -3.85
CA ARG A 205 -9.32 -4.69 -4.87
C ARG A 205 -10.82 -4.61 -5.19
N TYR A 206 -11.66 -4.38 -4.18
CA TYR A 206 -13.10 -4.17 -4.34
C TYR A 206 -13.38 -2.94 -5.22
N MET A 207 -12.70 -1.83 -4.92
CA MET A 207 -12.82 -0.59 -5.70
C MET A 207 -12.36 -0.76 -7.14
N LEU A 208 -11.34 -1.60 -7.40
CA LEU A 208 -10.87 -1.91 -8.75
C LEU A 208 -11.81 -2.85 -9.51
N GLY A 209 -12.37 -3.87 -8.85
CA GLY A 209 -13.34 -4.81 -9.44
C GLY A 209 -14.67 -4.12 -9.80
N ALA A 210 -15.15 -3.24 -8.93
CA ALA A 210 -16.36 -2.43 -9.15
C ALA A 210 -16.29 -1.56 -10.41
N GLN A 211 -15.10 -1.11 -10.82
CA GLN A 211 -14.92 -0.34 -12.07
C GLN A 211 -15.18 -1.16 -13.34
N SER A 212 -15.19 -2.50 -13.25
CA SER A 212 -15.38 -3.40 -14.39
C SER A 212 -16.77 -4.06 -14.47
N MET A 213 -17.71 -3.69 -13.60
CA MET A 213 -19.05 -4.27 -13.55
C MET A 213 -19.98 -3.62 -14.56
N GLU A 214 -20.65 -4.44 -15.39
CA GLU A 214 -21.68 -3.99 -16.35
C GLU A 214 -22.96 -3.50 -15.64
N SER A 215 -23.32 -4.06 -14.47
CA SER A 215 -24.51 -3.69 -13.68
C SER A 215 -24.18 -3.61 -12.18
N PRO A 216 -23.71 -2.46 -11.68
CA PRO A 216 -23.32 -2.30 -10.27
C PRO A 216 -24.48 -2.58 -9.30
N ALA A 217 -25.70 -2.14 -9.61
CA ALA A 217 -26.86 -2.28 -8.72
C ALA A 217 -27.24 -3.75 -8.47
N GLU A 218 -27.19 -4.60 -9.49
CA GLU A 218 -27.48 -6.03 -9.36
C GLU A 218 -26.36 -6.78 -8.62
N ALA A 219 -25.10 -6.41 -8.89
CA ALA A 219 -23.95 -6.92 -8.15
C ALA A 219 -24.03 -6.58 -6.66
N PHE A 220 -24.42 -5.34 -6.31
CA PHE A 220 -24.62 -4.93 -4.92
C PHE A 220 -25.71 -5.76 -4.23
N LYS A 221 -26.86 -6.00 -4.89
CA LYS A 221 -27.92 -6.86 -4.33
C LYS A 221 -27.43 -8.27 -4.02
N ARG A 222 -26.65 -8.87 -4.93
CA ARG A 222 -26.05 -10.20 -4.72
C ARG A 222 -25.02 -10.17 -3.59
N LEU A 223 -24.20 -9.13 -3.50
CA LEU A 223 -23.21 -8.96 -2.43
C LEU A 223 -23.85 -8.80 -1.05
N PHE A 224 -24.95 -8.06 -0.94
CA PHE A 224 -25.67 -7.94 0.34
C PHE A 224 -26.16 -9.30 0.85
N LYS A 225 -26.65 -10.15 -0.06
CA LYS A 225 -27.05 -11.52 0.30
C LYS A 225 -25.90 -12.35 0.85
N GLU A 226 -24.70 -12.24 0.27
CA GLU A 226 -23.51 -12.92 0.81
C GLU A 226 -23.08 -12.29 2.15
N ALA A 227 -23.22 -10.98 2.31
CA ALA A 227 -22.87 -10.27 3.55
C ALA A 227 -23.73 -10.67 4.75
N ASP A 228 -24.99 -11.06 4.55
CA ASP A 228 -25.87 -11.54 5.62
C ASP A 228 -25.27 -12.75 6.36
N ILE A 229 -24.57 -13.64 5.64
CA ILE A 229 -23.87 -14.80 6.22
C ILE A 229 -22.72 -14.34 7.13
N PHE A 230 -22.03 -13.26 6.77
CA PHE A 230 -20.95 -12.71 7.60
C PHE A 230 -21.47 -12.02 8.85
N LEU A 231 -22.73 -11.60 8.86
CA LEU A 231 -23.37 -10.96 10.00
C LEU A 231 -23.99 -11.99 10.96
N ASP A 232 -24.34 -13.19 10.50
CA ASP A 232 -24.95 -14.23 11.34
C ASP A 232 -23.92 -14.82 12.34
N PRO A 233 -24.14 -14.71 13.66
CA PRO A 233 -23.23 -15.28 14.66
C PRO A 233 -23.21 -16.79 14.76
N THR A 234 -24.15 -17.47 14.12
CA THR A 234 -24.25 -18.92 14.09
C THR A 234 -23.76 -19.51 12.77
N ALA A 235 -23.30 -18.68 11.83
CA ALA A 235 -22.80 -19.14 10.55
C ALA A 235 -21.60 -20.08 10.75
N ASN A 236 -21.66 -21.24 10.08
CA ASN A 236 -20.55 -22.17 10.09
C ASN A 236 -19.46 -21.72 9.11
N ILE A 237 -18.25 -22.22 9.34
CA ILE A 237 -17.06 -21.84 8.57
C ILE A 237 -17.18 -22.13 7.06
N ASN A 238 -17.92 -23.18 6.66
CA ASN A 238 -18.05 -23.54 5.26
C ASN A 238 -18.97 -22.57 4.51
N ASP A 239 -20.07 -22.16 5.14
CA ASP A 239 -20.98 -21.16 4.58
C ASP A 239 -20.28 -19.81 4.42
N VAL A 240 -19.50 -19.40 5.42
CA VAL A 240 -18.67 -18.18 5.36
C VAL A 240 -17.68 -18.23 4.18
N ARG A 241 -16.97 -19.35 4.02
CA ARG A 241 -16.00 -19.55 2.92
C ARG A 241 -16.68 -19.50 1.56
N GLN A 242 -17.82 -20.17 1.44
CA GLN A 242 -18.59 -20.22 0.21
C GLN A 242 -19.17 -18.85 -0.15
N ALA A 243 -19.70 -18.12 0.84
CA ALA A 243 -20.21 -16.77 0.68
C ALA A 243 -19.10 -15.80 0.27
N GLY A 244 -17.94 -15.89 0.91
CA GLY A 244 -16.80 -15.05 0.57
C GLY A 244 -16.22 -15.33 -0.81
N GLU A 245 -16.16 -16.59 -1.26
CA GLU A 245 -15.79 -16.93 -2.63
C GLU A 245 -16.80 -16.41 -3.65
N SER A 246 -18.11 -16.54 -3.37
CA SER A 246 -19.20 -15.98 -4.18
C SER A 246 -19.10 -14.46 -4.27
N ALA A 247 -18.84 -13.79 -3.15
CA ALA A 247 -18.63 -12.35 -3.09
C ALA A 247 -17.42 -11.91 -3.95
N MET A 248 -16.29 -12.63 -3.88
CA MET A 248 -15.15 -12.38 -4.76
C MET A 248 -15.54 -12.55 -6.23
N ALA A 249 -16.25 -13.62 -6.58
CA ALA A 249 -16.69 -13.83 -7.95
C ALA A 249 -17.57 -12.68 -8.47
N ILE A 250 -18.49 -12.18 -7.65
CA ILE A 250 -19.35 -11.02 -7.97
C ILE A 250 -18.49 -9.76 -8.19
N VAL A 251 -17.53 -9.50 -7.31
CA VAL A 251 -16.63 -8.34 -7.40
C VAL A 251 -15.84 -8.31 -8.71
N PHE A 252 -15.45 -9.48 -9.21
CA PHE A 252 -14.71 -9.65 -10.47
C PHE A 252 -15.62 -9.88 -11.69
N GLY A 253 -16.92 -9.59 -11.57
CA GLY A 253 -17.86 -9.54 -12.70
C GLY A 253 -18.42 -10.90 -13.14
N ALA A 254 -18.43 -11.91 -12.26
CA ALA A 254 -19.04 -13.20 -12.57
C ALA A 254 -20.57 -13.09 -12.71
N LYS A 255 -21.09 -13.55 -13.86
CA LYS A 255 -22.53 -13.57 -14.16
C LYS A 255 -23.27 -14.70 -13.44
N SER A 256 -22.57 -15.82 -13.21
CA SER A 256 -23.08 -17.00 -12.52
C SER A 256 -22.13 -17.42 -11.39
N ARG A 257 -22.59 -18.36 -10.55
CA ARG A 257 -21.75 -18.96 -9.51
C ARG A 257 -20.63 -19.76 -10.17
N THR A 258 -19.40 -19.47 -9.79
CA THR A 258 -18.19 -20.11 -10.31
C THR A 258 -17.13 -20.08 -9.22
N SER A 259 -16.20 -21.04 -9.24
CA SER A 259 -15.07 -21.01 -8.31
C SER A 259 -14.16 -19.82 -8.65
N SER A 260 -13.45 -19.32 -7.65
CA SER A 260 -12.48 -18.24 -7.85
C SER A 260 -11.37 -18.66 -8.81
N ASN A 261 -10.98 -19.94 -8.78
CA ASN A 261 -9.97 -20.51 -9.69
C ASN A 261 -10.45 -20.54 -11.16
N ASP A 262 -11.70 -20.96 -11.41
CA ASP A 262 -12.25 -20.99 -12.77
C ASP A 262 -12.41 -19.58 -13.34
N LEU A 263 -12.94 -18.65 -12.54
CA LEU A 263 -13.05 -17.25 -12.93
C LEU A 263 -11.69 -16.64 -13.21
N ARG A 264 -10.69 -16.97 -12.37
CA ARG A 264 -9.31 -16.54 -12.54
C ARG A 264 -8.75 -17.02 -13.88
N TYR A 265 -8.94 -18.29 -14.20
CA TYR A 265 -8.49 -18.88 -15.47
C TYR A 265 -9.18 -18.23 -16.67
N GLN A 266 -10.51 -18.10 -16.64
CA GLN A 266 -11.29 -17.47 -17.71
C GLN A 266 -10.86 -16.01 -17.97
N LEU A 267 -10.69 -15.22 -16.90
CA LEU A 267 -10.24 -13.82 -17.01
C LEU A 267 -8.80 -13.72 -17.50
N LEU A 268 -7.93 -14.64 -17.10
CA LEU A 268 -6.55 -14.71 -17.60
C LEU A 268 -6.54 -15.00 -19.10
N CYS A 269 -7.24 -16.04 -19.57
CA CYS A 269 -7.36 -16.37 -20.99
C CYS A 269 -7.90 -15.20 -21.80
N LYS A 270 -8.97 -14.54 -21.32
CA LYS A 270 -9.54 -13.35 -21.99
C LYS A 270 -8.55 -12.19 -22.08
N LYS A 271 -7.73 -11.97 -21.04
CA LYS A 271 -6.74 -10.88 -21.03
C LYS A 271 -5.55 -11.17 -21.93
N ILE A 272 -5.06 -12.40 -21.94
CA ILE A 272 -3.98 -12.85 -22.85
C ILE A 272 -4.44 -12.72 -24.30
N ALA A 273 -5.67 -13.15 -24.62
CA ALA A 273 -6.21 -13.05 -25.97
C ALA A 273 -6.38 -11.61 -26.48
N ARG A 274 -6.58 -10.63 -25.58
CA ARG A 274 -6.84 -9.22 -25.92
C ARG A 274 -5.59 -8.33 -25.88
N LYS A 275 -4.49 -8.77 -25.27
CA LYS A 275 -3.27 -7.96 -25.09
C LYS A 275 -2.02 -8.83 -25.15
N ASN A 276 -1.06 -8.44 -26.00
CA ASN A 276 0.27 -9.04 -26.04
C ASN A 276 1.21 -8.49 -24.93
N LYS A 277 0.67 -8.18 -23.74
CA LYS A 277 1.40 -7.55 -22.62
C LYS A 277 1.14 -8.28 -21.30
N TYR A 278 2.13 -8.24 -20.40
CA TYR A 278 2.09 -8.79 -19.05
C TYR A 278 0.78 -8.47 -18.31
N VAL A 279 0.13 -9.52 -17.80
CA VAL A 279 -1.11 -9.41 -17.02
C VAL A 279 -0.78 -9.16 -15.55
N GLN A 280 -1.15 -7.98 -15.06
CA GLN A 280 -0.96 -7.62 -13.65
C GLN A 280 -1.81 -8.53 -12.74
N PRO A 281 -1.19 -9.28 -11.79
CA PRO A 281 -1.91 -10.27 -10.96
C PRO A 281 -3.04 -9.69 -10.11
N CYS A 282 -2.95 -8.42 -9.71
CA CYS A 282 -4.00 -7.72 -8.95
C CYS A 282 -5.30 -7.50 -9.73
N THR A 283 -5.26 -7.65 -11.06
CA THR A 283 -6.44 -7.50 -11.94
C THR A 283 -7.18 -8.82 -12.16
N LEU A 284 -6.77 -9.87 -11.45
CA LEU A 284 -7.37 -11.20 -11.43
C LEU A 284 -7.91 -11.49 -10.01
N PRO A 285 -8.99 -12.27 -9.87
CA PRO A 285 -9.53 -12.66 -8.57
C PRO A 285 -8.49 -13.47 -7.76
N PRO A 286 -8.56 -13.47 -6.42
CA PRO A 286 -7.73 -14.35 -5.59
C PRO A 286 -7.92 -15.83 -5.95
N THR A 287 -7.01 -16.70 -5.52
CA THR A 287 -7.26 -18.15 -5.61
C THR A 287 -8.35 -18.57 -4.61
N SER A 288 -9.02 -19.70 -4.85
CA SER A 288 -10.02 -20.22 -3.90
C SER A 288 -9.42 -20.41 -2.50
N ALA A 289 -8.19 -20.91 -2.41
CA ALA A 289 -7.45 -21.04 -1.16
C ALA A 289 -7.18 -19.70 -0.44
N ALA A 290 -6.79 -18.66 -1.18
CA ALA A 290 -6.60 -17.34 -0.60
C ALA A 290 -7.93 -16.68 -0.20
N SER A 291 -8.99 -16.90 -0.99
CA SER A 291 -10.34 -16.42 -0.70
C SER A 291 -10.90 -17.07 0.56
N LYS A 292 -10.69 -18.37 0.75
CA LYS A 292 -11.08 -19.15 1.93
C LYS A 292 -10.56 -18.50 3.21
N PHE A 293 -9.24 -18.41 3.39
CA PHE A 293 -8.68 -17.85 4.62
C PHE A 293 -8.96 -16.37 4.78
N HIS A 294 -9.11 -15.62 3.69
CA HIS A 294 -9.54 -14.25 3.78
C HIS A 294 -10.96 -14.13 4.37
N SER A 295 -11.89 -14.96 3.90
CA SER A 295 -13.27 -15.01 4.38
C SER A 295 -13.31 -15.37 5.87
N ASP A 296 -12.51 -16.36 6.27
CA ASP A 296 -12.40 -16.75 7.68
C ASP A 296 -12.00 -15.55 8.58
N ARG A 297 -10.98 -14.79 8.16
CA ARG A 297 -10.51 -13.62 8.92
C ARG A 297 -11.52 -12.47 8.94
N VAL A 298 -12.23 -12.24 7.84
CA VAL A 298 -13.26 -11.19 7.75
C VAL A 298 -14.41 -11.53 8.67
N TYR A 299 -14.85 -12.79 8.71
CA TYR A 299 -15.90 -13.21 9.63
C TYR A 299 -15.50 -12.97 11.08
N LEU A 300 -14.32 -13.44 11.51
CA LEU A 300 -13.81 -13.16 12.85
C LEU A 300 -13.83 -11.66 13.18
N GLN A 301 -13.41 -10.81 12.23
CA GLN A 301 -13.42 -9.36 12.41
C GLN A 301 -14.84 -8.80 12.60
N VAL A 302 -15.77 -9.17 11.73
CA VAL A 302 -17.17 -8.71 11.79
C VAL A 302 -17.79 -9.12 13.12
N GLN A 303 -17.55 -10.36 13.53
CA GLN A 303 -18.10 -10.92 14.76
C GLN A 303 -17.53 -10.25 16.01
N GLN A 304 -16.26 -9.88 16.02
CA GLN A 304 -15.68 -9.05 17.07
C GLN A 304 -16.33 -7.66 17.15
N TRP A 305 -16.61 -7.02 16.01
CA TRP A 305 -17.35 -5.73 16.01
C TRP A 305 -18.77 -5.87 16.58
N ARG A 306 -19.37 -7.05 16.43
CA ARG A 306 -20.67 -7.40 17.02
C ARG A 306 -20.57 -7.89 18.47
N LYS A 307 -19.39 -7.82 19.10
CA LYS A 307 -19.12 -8.29 20.48
C LYS A 307 -19.32 -9.79 20.67
N ASN A 308 -19.11 -10.58 19.62
CA ASN A 308 -19.04 -12.03 19.73
C ASN A 308 -17.59 -12.46 20.02
N GLU A 309 -17.33 -12.78 21.28
CA GLU A 309 -15.99 -13.14 21.79
C GLU A 309 -15.74 -14.67 21.81
N SER A 310 -16.70 -15.49 21.35
CA SER A 310 -16.60 -16.94 21.44
C SER A 310 -15.75 -17.59 20.35
N LEU A 311 -15.21 -16.81 19.40
CA LEU A 311 -14.51 -17.32 18.22
C LEU A 311 -13.00 -17.31 18.41
N SER A 312 -12.35 -18.46 18.18
CA SER A 312 -10.90 -18.59 18.29
C SER A 312 -10.17 -18.12 17.02
N PRO A 313 -9.16 -17.24 17.11
CA PRO A 313 -8.41 -16.79 15.93
C PRO A 313 -7.79 -17.93 15.11
N CYS A 314 -7.35 -19.01 15.75
CA CYS A 314 -6.73 -20.16 15.08
C CYS A 314 -7.70 -20.93 14.18
N GLU A 315 -8.99 -20.93 14.51
CA GLU A 315 -10.03 -21.56 13.71
C GLU A 315 -10.42 -20.69 12.50
N TRP A 316 -10.16 -19.38 12.59
CA TRP A 316 -10.62 -18.38 11.63
C TRP A 316 -9.46 -17.71 10.86
N GLY A 317 -8.53 -18.53 10.38
CA GLY A 317 -7.52 -18.14 9.39
C GLY A 317 -6.31 -17.40 9.94
N TRP A 318 -6.02 -17.56 11.24
CA TRP A 318 -4.78 -17.12 11.88
C TRP A 318 -3.99 -18.32 12.41
N LYS A 319 -2.68 -18.15 12.56
CA LYS A 319 -1.78 -19.09 13.25
C LYS A 319 -1.00 -18.35 14.32
N ILE A 320 -0.72 -19.03 15.43
CA ILE A 320 0.09 -18.47 16.51
C ILE A 320 1.49 -19.08 16.40
N VAL A 321 2.44 -18.26 15.95
CA VAL A 321 3.88 -18.60 15.90
C VAL A 321 4.62 -17.40 16.50
N ASP A 322 4.86 -17.43 17.82
CA ASP A 322 5.36 -16.32 18.66
C ASP A 322 4.54 -15.01 18.63
N SER A 323 3.62 -14.90 17.68
CA SER A 323 2.74 -13.78 17.35
C SER A 323 1.57 -14.32 16.52
N VAL A 324 0.44 -13.59 16.51
CA VAL A 324 -0.73 -13.95 15.69
C VAL A 324 -0.47 -13.54 14.24
N MET A 325 -0.34 -14.50 13.35
CA MET A 325 0.00 -14.31 11.93
C MET A 325 -1.14 -14.80 11.03
N PRO A 326 -1.51 -14.07 9.97
CA PRO A 326 -2.57 -14.49 9.07
C PRO A 326 -2.11 -15.68 8.21
N ILE A 327 -2.99 -16.65 8.01
CA ILE A 327 -2.80 -17.73 7.03
C ILE A 327 -3.24 -17.20 5.67
N MET A 328 -2.31 -16.98 4.75
CA MET A 328 -2.64 -16.36 3.46
C MET A 328 -3.14 -17.37 2.42
N THR A 329 -2.69 -18.62 2.49
CA THR A 329 -3.01 -19.72 1.58
C THR A 329 -2.51 -21.04 2.20
N ASP A 330 -3.14 -22.15 1.87
CA ASP A 330 -2.70 -23.53 2.18
C ASP A 330 -2.11 -24.25 0.95
N VAL A 331 -2.17 -23.62 -0.23
CA VAL A 331 -1.56 -24.13 -1.46
C VAL A 331 -0.24 -23.41 -1.77
N PRO A 332 0.74 -24.11 -2.38
CA PRO A 332 1.99 -23.49 -2.81
C PRO A 332 1.73 -22.43 -3.90
N ALA A 333 2.63 -21.43 -3.98
CA ALA A 333 2.49 -20.30 -4.90
C ALA A 333 2.50 -20.72 -6.39
N ALA A 334 3.18 -21.83 -6.70
CA ALA A 334 3.18 -22.49 -7.99
C ALA A 334 3.47 -23.99 -7.81
N PRO A 335 3.09 -24.85 -8.76
CA PRO A 335 3.55 -26.24 -8.82
C PRO A 335 5.07 -26.34 -8.70
N ALA A 336 5.57 -27.36 -8.00
CA ALA A 336 7.00 -27.57 -7.77
C ALA A 336 7.80 -27.60 -9.09
N VAL A 337 7.24 -28.22 -10.14
CA VAL A 337 7.83 -28.27 -11.50
C VAL A 337 7.98 -26.88 -12.12
N LEU A 338 7.07 -25.94 -11.84
CA LEU A 338 7.21 -24.57 -12.33
C LEU A 338 8.22 -23.79 -11.48
N LEU A 339 8.28 -24.03 -10.18
CA LEU A 339 9.29 -23.42 -9.30
C LEU A 339 10.72 -23.83 -9.69
N SER A 340 10.92 -25.08 -10.13
CA SER A 340 12.22 -25.54 -10.64
C SER A 340 12.55 -24.99 -12.04
N MET A 341 11.56 -24.48 -12.78
CA MET A 341 11.71 -23.81 -14.08
C MET A 341 11.81 -22.28 -13.99
N ILE A 342 11.63 -21.66 -12.82
CA ILE A 342 11.82 -20.21 -12.67
C ILE A 342 13.33 -19.92 -12.69
N CYS A 343 13.83 -19.63 -13.89
CA CYS A 343 15.19 -19.17 -14.11
C CYS A 343 15.32 -17.75 -13.58
N TYR A 344 16.17 -17.55 -12.58
CA TYR A 344 16.58 -16.20 -12.25
C TYR A 344 17.78 -15.80 -13.12
N SER A 345 17.88 -14.50 -13.41
CA SER A 345 19.05 -13.86 -14.02
C SER A 345 20.22 -13.90 -13.04
N CYS A 346 20.83 -15.07 -12.93
CA CYS A 346 22.07 -15.27 -12.18
C CYS A 346 23.18 -14.56 -12.93
N GLN A 347 24.06 -13.86 -12.21
CA GLN A 347 25.27 -13.27 -12.78
C GLN A 347 26.49 -13.88 -12.09
N GLY A 348 27.43 -14.42 -12.87
CA GLY A 348 28.69 -14.99 -12.41
C GLY A 348 28.59 -16.37 -11.72
N ASP A 349 29.60 -16.69 -10.91
CA ASP A 349 29.84 -17.96 -10.19
C ASP A 349 28.82 -18.27 -9.06
N CYS A 350 27.89 -17.34 -8.83
CA CYS A 350 26.85 -17.39 -7.81
C CYS A 350 27.37 -17.53 -6.36
N SER A 351 28.59 -17.07 -6.07
CA SER A 351 29.20 -17.12 -4.74
C SER A 351 28.64 -16.10 -3.76
N THR A 352 27.93 -15.07 -4.25
CA THR A 352 27.39 -13.97 -3.45
C THR A 352 25.87 -13.84 -3.58
N LEU A 353 25.26 -13.03 -2.70
CA LEU A 353 23.83 -12.66 -2.77
C LEU A 353 23.45 -11.80 -3.99
N ARG A 354 24.40 -11.53 -4.91
CA ARG A 354 24.07 -11.02 -6.26
C ARG A 354 23.37 -12.09 -7.10
N CYS A 355 23.63 -13.38 -6.82
CA CYS A 355 22.84 -14.46 -7.38
C CYS A 355 21.42 -14.39 -6.82
N SER A 356 20.46 -14.22 -7.72
CA SER A 356 19.04 -14.14 -7.43
C SER A 356 18.48 -15.47 -6.92
N CYS A 357 19.00 -16.63 -7.34
CA CYS A 357 18.66 -17.92 -6.74
C CYS A 357 19.11 -17.98 -5.28
N ARG A 358 20.39 -17.74 -4.99
CA ARG A 358 20.95 -17.75 -3.63
C ARG A 358 20.26 -16.74 -2.71
N LYS A 359 19.98 -15.53 -3.22
CA LYS A 359 19.26 -14.48 -2.47
C LYS A 359 17.85 -14.90 -2.05
N ASN A 360 17.18 -15.72 -2.86
CA ASN A 360 15.85 -16.23 -2.57
C ASN A 360 15.86 -17.62 -1.91
N GLY A 361 17.03 -18.13 -1.52
CA GLY A 361 17.17 -19.44 -0.86
C GLY A 361 16.89 -20.63 -1.78
N LEU A 362 17.14 -20.48 -3.08
CA LEU A 362 16.95 -21.51 -4.11
C LEU A 362 18.30 -21.95 -4.68
N GLU A 363 18.41 -23.22 -5.05
CA GLU A 363 19.57 -23.78 -5.75
C GLU A 363 19.56 -23.42 -7.23
N CYS A 364 20.74 -23.26 -7.82
CA CYS A 364 20.89 -22.95 -9.23
C CYS A 364 20.81 -24.23 -10.07
N THR A 365 19.88 -24.27 -11.00
CA THR A 365 19.72 -25.39 -11.96
C THR A 365 20.36 -25.07 -13.31
N THR A 366 20.40 -26.07 -14.21
CA THR A 366 20.82 -25.92 -15.62
C THR A 366 19.99 -24.88 -16.39
N ALA A 367 18.81 -24.51 -15.88
CA ALA A 367 17.93 -23.50 -16.45
C ALA A 367 18.40 -22.05 -16.16
N CYS A 368 19.36 -21.84 -15.26
CA CYS A 368 19.87 -20.50 -14.95
C CYS A 368 20.56 -19.85 -16.16
N SER A 369 20.30 -18.55 -16.40
CA SER A 369 20.72 -17.86 -17.62
C SER A 369 22.22 -17.91 -17.89
N GLU A 370 23.03 -17.81 -16.83
CA GLU A 370 24.49 -17.61 -16.95
C GLU A 370 25.29 -18.75 -16.30
N CYS A 371 24.98 -19.15 -15.06
CA CYS A 371 25.77 -20.17 -14.36
C CYS A 371 25.51 -21.61 -14.82
N ARG A 372 24.29 -21.90 -15.32
CA ARG A 372 23.85 -23.19 -15.89
C ARG A 372 24.24 -24.45 -15.08
N GLY A 373 24.45 -24.33 -13.78
CA GLY A 373 24.86 -25.44 -12.91
C GLY A 373 26.31 -25.93 -13.03
N ASN A 374 27.01 -25.72 -14.16
CA ASN A 374 28.32 -26.36 -14.42
C ASN A 374 29.52 -25.75 -13.69
N SER A 375 29.42 -24.50 -13.23
CA SER A 375 30.50 -23.81 -12.47
C SER A 375 29.88 -22.90 -11.40
N CYS A 376 28.79 -23.37 -10.82
CA CYS A 376 27.98 -22.62 -9.88
C CYS A 376 28.26 -23.06 -8.45
N SER A 377 28.73 -22.14 -7.61
CA SER A 377 28.88 -22.39 -6.17
C SER A 377 27.55 -22.56 -5.41
N ASN A 378 26.42 -22.32 -6.09
CA ASN A 378 25.06 -22.46 -5.57
C ASN A 378 24.33 -23.64 -6.21
N ASN A 379 25.08 -24.62 -6.72
CA ASN A 379 24.57 -25.91 -7.18
C ASN A 379 25.16 -27.00 -6.28
N VAL A 380 24.31 -27.86 -5.71
CA VAL A 380 24.77 -29.09 -5.07
C VAL A 380 24.63 -30.17 -6.14
N ALA A 381 25.75 -30.71 -6.61
CA ALA A 381 25.71 -31.84 -7.53
C ALA A 381 24.87 -32.93 -6.86
N LEU A 382 23.87 -33.46 -7.58
CA LEU A 382 23.23 -34.70 -7.17
C LEU A 382 24.34 -35.76 -7.24
N ASP A 383 24.77 -36.26 -6.09
CA ASP A 383 25.43 -37.55 -6.00
C ASP A 383 24.39 -38.57 -6.50
N ILE A 384 24.47 -38.90 -7.79
CA ILE A 384 23.89 -40.12 -8.30
C ILE A 384 24.80 -41.19 -7.75
N ASP A 385 24.45 -41.74 -6.59
CA ASP A 385 24.98 -43.04 -6.19
C ASP A 385 24.60 -44.02 -7.31
N ASP A 386 25.62 -44.46 -8.05
CA ASP A 386 25.57 -45.61 -8.95
C ASP A 386 25.29 -46.87 -8.10
N ASP A 387 24.03 -47.05 -7.70
CA ASP A 387 23.51 -48.37 -7.35
C ASP A 387 22.89 -48.99 -8.62
N ASP A 388 23.75 -49.27 -9.59
CA ASP A 388 23.55 -50.34 -10.55
C ASP A 388 23.73 -51.66 -9.78
N ASP A 389 22.65 -52.22 -9.20
CA ASP A 389 22.63 -53.66 -8.95
C ASP A 389 21.22 -54.24 -8.73
N TYR A 390 20.99 -55.37 -9.43
CA TYR A 390 19.87 -56.31 -9.37
C TYR A 390 18.50 -55.88 -9.93
N LEU A 391 18.21 -56.35 -11.14
CA LEU A 391 17.39 -57.56 -11.33
C LEU A 391 17.49 -58.06 -12.78
N SER A 392 18.37 -59.03 -12.99
CA SER A 392 18.25 -60.01 -14.07
C SER A 392 17.40 -61.20 -13.61
N ASP A 393 16.54 -61.64 -14.52
CA ASP A 393 15.91 -62.97 -14.65
C ASP A 393 14.95 -63.45 -13.54
N SER A 394 13.65 -63.46 -13.87
CA SER A 394 12.93 -64.68 -14.31
C SER A 394 11.57 -64.34 -14.90
#